data_AF-A0A9D5ZCP1-F1
#
_entry.id   AF-A0A9D5ZCP1-F1
#
_cell.length_a   1.000
_cell.length_b   1.000
_cell.length_c   1.000
_cell.angle_alpha   90.00
_cell.angle_beta   90.00
_cell.angle_gamma   90.00
#
_symmetry.space_group_name_H-M   'P 1'
#
loop_
_entity.id
_entity.type
_entity.pdbx_description
1 polymer ?
#
loop_
_entity_poly.entity_id
_entity_poly.type
_entity_poly.pdbx_seq_one_letter_code
_entity_poly.pdbx_strand_id
1 'polypeptide(L)'
;MKYKRRASKSSKTSAIKPHRSPSNEDAKIGALLDAANKSSELVRGVFLFFMLVSLYIAILVGSTTHKQLFLASDIPLPFMQVSLPIVDIYCVTPWIYCFLHFNLLQLLLLHSEKLNALRTQAGSVVWEKNKNLLYPIFFSNWHAMTHQNKFVHWTFVMFVYCTMVLTPLAILLFIQIRFLPYHSETITWLAHRIPVIFDSILLWTFWHKIRRREFFSSRLRDMMVFSTSFLLSISILLFSMFFATIPRESFLRAMCGELSESINFNHLIDPDRLHGFCNTLSSNMYYKALERLIDGSLHRNLHITNEILVKSPPSDREHSPFVHGH
;
A
#
# COMPACT_ATOMS: atom_id res chain seq x y z
N MET A 1 6.19 31.35 84.92
CA MET A 1 7.42 31.85 84.28
C MET A 1 7.26 31.74 82.75
N LYS A 2 7.59 32.80 82.01
CA LYS A 2 7.79 32.92 80.55
C LYS A 2 6.58 32.99 79.58
N TYR A 3 6.17 34.24 79.36
CA TYR A 3 5.76 34.88 78.09
C TYR A 3 6.25 34.23 76.77
N LYS A 4 5.39 34.24 75.72
CA LYS A 4 5.63 35.05 74.49
C LYS A 4 4.42 35.07 73.52
N ARG A 5 3.80 36.24 73.36
CA ARG A 5 3.07 36.64 72.14
C ARG A 5 4.06 36.77 70.98
N ARG A 6 3.68 36.36 69.77
CA ARG A 6 4.09 37.04 68.52
C ARG A 6 3.09 36.75 67.40
N ALA A 7 2.37 37.82 67.03
CA ALA A 7 1.76 37.95 65.73
C ALA A 7 2.86 38.15 64.66
N SER A 8 2.69 37.56 63.48
CA SER A 8 3.13 38.20 62.24
C SER A 8 2.18 37.83 61.11
N LYS A 9 1.42 38.83 60.68
CA LYS A 9 0.90 38.96 59.32
C LYS A 9 1.99 38.53 58.32
N SER A 10 1.69 37.53 57.51
CA SER A 10 2.31 37.42 56.18
C SER A 10 1.17 37.36 55.17
N SER A 11 0.85 38.56 54.70
CA SER A 11 0.15 38.81 53.45
C SER A 11 0.85 38.05 52.34
N LYS A 12 0.38 36.84 52.04
CA LYS A 12 0.64 36.23 50.74
C LYS A 12 -0.17 37.01 49.72
N THR A 13 0.49 38.02 49.19
CA THR A 13 0.11 38.75 47.98
C THR A 13 -0.29 37.72 46.94
N SER A 14 -1.60 37.62 46.73
CA SER A 14 -2.21 36.98 45.60
C SER A 14 -1.62 37.63 44.36
N ALA A 15 -0.63 36.98 43.74
CA ALA A 15 -0.28 37.25 42.37
C ALA A 15 -1.46 36.73 41.53
N ILE A 16 -2.50 37.54 41.44
CA ILE A 16 -3.55 37.43 40.45
C ILE A 16 -2.83 37.44 39.11
N LYS A 17 -2.66 36.26 38.51
CA LYS A 17 -2.31 36.15 37.09
C LYS A 17 -3.30 37.06 36.36
N PRO A 18 -2.84 37.94 35.46
CA PRO A 18 -3.73 38.82 34.73
C PRO A 18 -4.83 37.97 34.12
N HIS A 19 -6.08 38.32 34.43
CA HIS A 19 -7.27 37.68 33.90
C HIS A 19 -7.20 37.84 32.38
N ARG A 20 -6.71 36.79 31.69
CA ARG A 20 -6.63 36.74 30.24
C ARG A 20 -8.07 36.90 29.73
N SER A 21 -8.32 37.91 28.90
CA SER A 21 -9.66 38.20 28.40
C SER A 21 -10.20 36.97 27.65
N PRO A 22 -11.31 36.37 28.08
CA PRO A 22 -11.84 35.13 27.49
C PRO A 22 -12.08 35.25 25.98
N SER A 23 -12.45 36.45 25.49
CA SER A 23 -12.73 36.72 24.08
C SER A 23 -11.55 36.46 23.13
N ASN A 24 -10.30 36.73 23.54
CA ASN A 24 -9.13 36.59 22.64
C ASN A 24 -8.65 35.13 22.56
N GLU A 25 -8.76 34.38 23.67
CA GLU A 25 -8.40 32.96 23.72
C GLU A 25 -9.42 32.11 22.93
N ASP A 26 -10.71 32.40 23.10
CA ASP A 26 -11.78 31.75 22.34
C ASP A 26 -11.67 32.04 20.83
N ALA A 27 -11.35 33.28 20.45
CA ALA A 27 -11.11 33.64 19.04
C ALA A 27 -9.90 32.89 18.45
N LYS A 28 -8.81 32.74 19.22
CA LYS A 28 -7.62 32.00 18.80
C LYS A 28 -7.91 30.51 18.61
N ILE A 29 -8.67 29.90 19.53
CA ILE A 29 -9.08 28.49 19.43
C ILE A 29 -10.02 28.28 18.24
N GLY A 30 -10.95 29.21 18.00
CA GLY A 30 -11.80 29.21 16.82
C GLY A 30 -11.01 29.23 15.52
N ALA A 31 -9.98 30.09 15.42
CA ALA A 31 -9.11 30.14 14.25
C ALA A 31 -8.32 28.83 14.03
N LEU A 32 -7.84 28.19 15.10
CA LEU A 32 -7.15 26.89 15.02
C LEU A 32 -8.11 25.76 14.60
N LEU A 33 -9.35 25.78 15.08
CA LEU A 33 -10.38 24.81 14.69
C LEU A 33 -10.73 24.94 13.20
N ASP A 34 -10.91 26.17 12.71
CA ASP A 34 -11.15 26.43 11.29
C ASP A 34 -9.98 25.99 10.42
N ALA A 35 -8.75 26.30 10.82
CA ALA A 35 -7.54 25.85 10.13
C ALA A 35 -7.41 24.31 10.09
N ALA A 36 -7.81 23.61 11.16
CA ALA A 36 -7.84 22.16 11.21
C ALA A 36 -8.91 21.60 10.26
N ASN A 37 -10.12 22.16 10.29
CA ASN A 37 -11.24 21.73 9.43
C ASN A 37 -10.95 21.94 7.94
N LYS A 38 -10.42 23.11 7.56
CA LYS A 38 -9.99 23.39 6.19
C LYS A 38 -8.89 22.42 5.73
N SER A 39 -7.97 22.07 6.64
CA SER A 39 -6.95 21.07 6.34
C SER A 39 -7.54 19.67 6.16
N SER A 40 -8.54 19.30 6.96
CA SER A 40 -9.26 18.03 6.80
C SER A 40 -9.96 17.93 5.45
N GLU A 41 -10.59 19.02 5.01
CA GLU A 41 -11.28 19.06 3.72
C GLU A 41 -10.31 18.83 2.55
N LEU A 42 -9.15 19.49 2.58
CA LEU A 42 -8.10 19.29 1.59
C LEU A 42 -7.58 17.85 1.58
N VAL A 43 -7.28 17.29 2.76
CA VAL A 43 -6.83 15.89 2.90
C VAL A 43 -7.89 14.93 2.35
N ARG A 44 -9.17 15.15 2.64
CA ARG A 44 -10.27 14.34 2.11
C ARG A 44 -10.34 14.40 0.59
N GLY A 45 -10.23 15.59 0.00
CA GLY A 45 -10.23 15.76 -1.46
C GLY A 45 -9.11 14.97 -2.12
N VAL A 46 -7.88 15.11 -1.61
CA VAL A 46 -6.71 14.39 -2.14
C VAL A 46 -6.80 12.89 -1.90
N PHE A 47 -7.33 12.44 -0.76
CA PHE A 47 -7.57 11.03 -0.50
C PHE A 47 -8.57 10.42 -1.49
N LEU A 48 -9.72 11.06 -1.72
CA LEU A 48 -10.72 10.57 -2.66
C LEU A 48 -10.16 10.53 -4.09
N PHE A 49 -9.38 11.55 -4.47
CA PHE A 49 -8.67 11.57 -5.73
C PHE A 49 -7.66 10.40 -5.84
N PHE A 50 -6.87 10.15 -4.79
CA PHE A 50 -5.96 9.00 -4.73
C PHE A 50 -6.69 7.66 -4.88
N MET A 51 -7.82 7.48 -4.21
CA MET A 51 -8.63 6.26 -4.33
C MET A 51 -9.21 6.10 -5.74
N LEU A 52 -9.65 7.20 -6.36
CA LEU A 52 -10.17 7.19 -7.73
C LEU A 52 -9.08 6.84 -8.75
N VAL A 53 -7.88 7.42 -8.60
CA VAL A 53 -6.71 7.07 -9.43
C VAL A 53 -6.30 5.61 -9.21
N SER A 54 -6.31 5.12 -7.96
CA SER A 54 -6.02 3.71 -7.65
C SER A 54 -6.99 2.77 -8.36
N LEU A 55 -8.29 3.08 -8.33
CA LEU A 55 -9.30 2.30 -9.03
C LEU A 55 -9.12 2.36 -10.55
N TYR A 56 -8.84 3.55 -11.09
CA TYR A 56 -8.56 3.73 -12.51
C TYR A 56 -7.37 2.87 -12.97
N ILE A 57 -6.25 2.91 -12.23
CA ILE A 57 -5.07 2.09 -12.53
C ILE A 57 -5.40 0.61 -12.43
N ALA A 58 -6.16 0.18 -11.43
CA ALA A 58 -6.56 -1.22 -11.28
C ALA A 58 -7.38 -1.72 -12.49
N ILE A 59 -8.33 -0.91 -12.97
CA ILE A 59 -9.13 -1.23 -14.16
C ILE A 59 -8.24 -1.25 -15.40
N LEU A 60 -7.41 -0.22 -15.59
CA LEU A 60 -6.51 -0.09 -16.74
C LEU A 60 -5.58 -1.32 -16.84
N VAL A 61 -4.84 -1.60 -15.77
CA VAL A 61 -3.89 -2.71 -15.68
C VAL A 61 -4.62 -4.05 -15.77
N GLY A 62 -5.80 -4.17 -15.16
CA GLY A 62 -6.62 -5.38 -15.20
C GLY A 62 -7.24 -5.66 -16.58
N SER A 63 -7.45 -4.63 -17.40
CA SER A 63 -7.96 -4.76 -18.77
C SER A 63 -6.90 -5.16 -19.79
N THR A 64 -5.61 -5.07 -19.44
CA THR A 64 -4.52 -5.42 -20.35
C THR A 64 -4.38 -6.93 -20.51
N THR A 65 -4.15 -7.36 -21.75
CA THR A 65 -3.91 -8.77 -22.07
C THR A 65 -2.42 -9.06 -22.25
N HIS A 66 -2.02 -10.29 -21.93
CA HIS A 66 -0.65 -10.77 -22.12
C HIS A 66 -0.18 -10.62 -23.58
N LYS A 67 -1.09 -10.82 -24.55
CA LYS A 67 -0.81 -10.66 -25.98
C LYS A 67 -0.52 -9.20 -26.36
N GLN A 68 -1.27 -8.24 -25.79
CA GLN A 68 -1.03 -6.82 -26.02
C GLN A 68 0.33 -6.37 -25.48
N LEU A 69 0.72 -6.90 -24.32
CA LEU A 69 2.02 -6.62 -23.72
C LEU A 69 3.18 -7.19 -24.56
N PHE A 70 3.02 -8.41 -25.09
CA PHE A 70 4.04 -9.04 -25.93
C PHE A 70 4.20 -8.34 -27.29
N LEU A 71 3.11 -7.88 -27.89
CA LEU A 71 3.12 -7.18 -29.17
C LEU A 71 3.42 -5.69 -29.03
N ALA A 72 3.67 -5.20 -27.81
CA ALA A 72 3.80 -3.77 -27.50
C ALA A 72 2.69 -2.93 -28.15
N SER A 73 1.46 -3.48 -28.20
CA SER A 73 0.36 -2.85 -28.92
C SER A 73 -0.17 -1.65 -28.14
N ASP A 74 -0.63 -0.65 -28.88
CA ASP A 74 -1.25 0.53 -28.28
C ASP A 74 -2.55 0.17 -27.55
N ILE A 75 -2.74 0.80 -26.39
CA ILE A 75 -3.98 0.71 -25.63
C ILE A 75 -4.69 2.06 -25.71
N PRO A 76 -5.96 2.10 -26.16
CA PRO A 76 -6.76 3.30 -26.03
C PRO A 76 -7.01 3.54 -24.53
N LEU A 77 -6.53 4.66 -24.02
CA LEU A 77 -6.79 5.01 -22.63
C LEU A 77 -8.29 5.30 -22.48
N PRO A 78 -8.98 4.77 -21.46
CA PRO A 78 -10.44 4.90 -21.33
C PRO A 78 -10.97 6.34 -21.40
N PHE A 79 -10.14 7.32 -21.07
CA PHE A 79 -10.51 8.74 -21.06
C PHE A 79 -9.67 9.63 -21.99
N MET A 80 -8.46 9.20 -22.35
CA MET A 80 -7.61 9.94 -23.28
C MET A 80 -7.68 9.24 -24.64
N GLN A 81 -8.25 9.89 -25.65
CA GLN A 81 -8.37 9.36 -27.02
C GLN A 81 -7.02 9.28 -27.75
N VAL A 82 -5.92 9.17 -27.01
CA VAL A 82 -4.55 9.07 -27.51
C VAL A 82 -4.06 7.66 -27.21
N SER A 83 -3.60 6.99 -28.25
CA SER A 83 -2.91 5.72 -28.17
C SER A 83 -1.49 5.95 -27.65
N LEU A 84 -1.16 5.38 -26.49
CA LEU A 84 0.21 5.34 -25.99
C LEU A 84 0.71 3.90 -26.01
N PRO A 85 2.01 3.68 -26.28
CA PRO A 85 2.63 2.37 -26.15
C PRO A 85 2.42 1.83 -24.74
N ILE A 86 1.98 0.57 -24.63
CA ILE A 86 1.72 -0.07 -23.34
C ILE A 86 2.93 -0.02 -22.41
N VAL A 87 4.14 -0.15 -22.96
CA VAL A 87 5.39 -0.14 -22.18
C VAL A 87 5.58 1.19 -21.47
N ASP A 88 5.27 2.32 -22.11
CA ASP A 88 5.45 3.64 -21.53
C ASP A 88 4.48 3.88 -20.38
N ILE A 89 3.24 3.41 -20.53
CA ILE A 89 2.22 3.46 -19.47
C ILE A 89 2.72 2.69 -18.24
N TYR A 90 3.21 1.47 -18.42
CA TYR A 90 3.73 0.65 -17.32
C TYR A 90 5.03 1.20 -16.73
N CYS A 91 5.83 1.93 -17.51
CA CYS A 91 7.04 2.56 -17.02
C CYS A 91 6.73 3.79 -16.14
N VAL A 92 5.78 4.62 -16.54
CA VAL A 92 5.52 5.92 -15.91
C VAL A 92 4.50 5.82 -14.76
N THR A 93 3.50 4.94 -14.88
CA THR A 93 2.40 4.83 -13.91
C THR A 93 2.87 4.56 -12.47
N PRO A 94 3.80 3.63 -12.20
CA PRO A 94 4.28 3.37 -10.84
C PRO A 94 4.88 4.61 -10.17
N TRP A 95 5.64 5.42 -10.92
CA TRP A 95 6.26 6.64 -10.41
C TRP A 95 5.23 7.72 -10.09
N ILE A 96 4.31 8.00 -11.02
CA ILE A 96 3.22 8.96 -10.80
C ILE A 96 2.42 8.54 -9.56
N TYR A 97 2.13 7.25 -9.44
CA TYR A 97 1.38 6.71 -8.32
C TYR A 97 2.10 6.88 -6.98
N CYS A 98 3.41 6.63 -6.93
CA CYS A 98 4.23 6.89 -5.74
C CYS A 98 4.24 8.37 -5.34
N PHE A 99 4.36 9.29 -6.31
CA PHE A 99 4.32 10.72 -6.02
C PHE A 99 2.94 11.18 -5.52
N LEU A 100 1.87 10.58 -6.04
CA LEU A 100 0.53 10.86 -5.56
C LEU A 100 0.34 10.39 -4.12
N HIS A 101 0.82 9.19 -3.80
CA HIS A 101 0.80 8.67 -2.43
C HIS A 101 1.67 9.50 -1.49
N PHE A 102 2.86 9.91 -1.94
CA PHE A 102 3.73 10.84 -1.21
C PHE A 102 3.02 12.16 -0.87
N ASN A 103 2.32 12.76 -1.84
CA ASN A 103 1.57 13.99 -1.63
C ASN A 103 0.48 13.81 -0.57
N LEU A 104 -0.25 12.70 -0.61
CA LEU A 104 -1.25 12.35 0.39
C LEU A 104 -0.63 12.20 1.79
N LEU A 105 0.47 11.47 1.92
CA LEU A 105 1.18 11.29 3.20
C LEU A 105 1.73 12.62 3.76
N GLN A 106 2.24 13.50 2.89
CA GLN A 106 2.73 14.83 3.28
C GLN A 106 1.59 15.71 3.81
N LEU A 107 0.46 15.76 3.10
CA LEU A 107 -0.72 16.53 3.54
C LEU A 107 -1.27 15.99 4.86
N LEU A 108 -1.23 14.68 5.04
CA LEU A 108 -1.64 14.04 6.28
C LEU A 108 -0.72 14.38 7.45
N LEU A 109 0.59 14.45 7.21
CA LEU A 109 1.56 14.90 8.21
C LEU A 109 1.34 16.37 8.62
N LEU A 110 1.09 17.26 7.67
CA LEU A 110 0.78 18.66 7.96
C LEU A 110 -0.56 18.81 8.71
N HIS A 111 -1.54 17.96 8.39
CA HIS A 111 -2.80 17.93 9.10
C HIS A 111 -2.63 17.49 10.55
N SER A 112 -1.83 16.44 10.81
CA SER A 112 -1.56 15.99 12.18
C SER A 112 -0.81 17.04 13.01
N GLU A 113 0.07 17.84 12.39
CA GLU A 113 0.69 19.00 13.04
C GLU A 113 -0.35 20.04 13.50
N LYS A 114 -1.31 20.38 12.63
CA LYS A 114 -2.38 21.35 12.96
C LYS A 114 -3.29 20.83 14.07
N LEU A 115 -3.67 19.55 14.02
CA LEU A 115 -4.44 18.92 15.09
C LEU A 115 -3.69 18.93 16.42
N ASN A 116 -2.40 18.62 16.41
CA ASN A 116 -1.59 18.64 17.61
C ASN A 116 -1.42 20.08 18.16
N ALA A 117 -1.26 21.07 17.29
CA ALA A 117 -1.22 22.48 17.69
C ALA A 117 -2.55 22.95 18.32
N LEU A 118 -3.70 22.56 17.76
CA LEU A 118 -5.02 22.82 18.34
C LEU A 118 -5.15 22.16 19.72
N ARG A 119 -4.79 20.88 19.83
CA ARG A 119 -4.89 20.11 21.09
C ARG A 119 -4.02 20.70 22.19
N THR A 120 -2.78 21.06 21.88
CA THR A 120 -1.82 21.61 22.86
C THR A 120 -2.21 23.02 23.32
N GLN A 121 -2.79 23.83 22.45
CA GLN A 121 -3.20 25.20 22.79
C GLN A 121 -4.59 25.29 23.43
N ALA A 122 -5.54 24.45 23.05
CA ALA A 122 -6.89 24.46 23.63
C ALA A 122 -6.92 23.88 25.06
N GLY A 123 -6.00 22.97 25.40
CA GLY A 123 -6.03 22.24 26.67
C GLY A 123 -7.15 21.19 26.70
N SER A 124 -7.11 20.30 27.69
CA SER A 124 -7.98 19.09 27.72
C SER A 124 -9.48 19.40 27.79
N VAL A 125 -9.89 20.37 28.60
CA VAL A 125 -11.31 20.70 28.80
C VAL A 125 -11.94 21.30 27.53
N VAL A 126 -11.24 22.24 26.89
CA VAL A 126 -11.74 22.89 25.67
C VAL A 126 -11.65 21.94 24.47
N TRP A 127 -10.64 21.08 24.42
CA TRP A 127 -10.56 20.00 23.43
C TRP A 127 -11.77 19.06 23.51
N GLU A 128 -12.10 18.55 24.69
CA GLU A 128 -13.23 17.64 24.88
C GLU A 128 -14.58 18.28 24.47
N LYS A 129 -14.73 19.59 24.71
CA LYS A 129 -15.91 20.35 24.30
C LYS A 129 -16.00 20.51 22.78
N ASN A 130 -14.89 20.73 22.10
CA ASN A 130 -14.87 21.10 20.68
C ASN A 130 -14.52 19.93 19.73
N LYS A 131 -14.08 18.77 20.23
CA LYS A 131 -13.65 17.64 19.38
C LYS A 131 -14.73 17.15 18.42
N ASN A 132 -16.01 17.30 18.77
CA ASN A 132 -17.13 16.91 17.92
C ASN A 132 -17.41 17.91 16.78
N LEU A 133 -16.81 19.10 16.85
CA LEU A 133 -16.88 20.12 15.79
C LEU A 133 -15.79 19.91 14.72
N LEU A 134 -14.86 18.98 14.97
CA LEU A 134 -13.85 18.62 13.99
C LEU A 134 -14.52 17.93 12.81
N TYR A 135 -14.09 18.34 11.63
CA TYR A 135 -14.52 17.74 10.39
C TYR A 135 -14.23 16.22 10.42
N PRO A 136 -15.21 15.36 10.08
CA PRO A 136 -15.07 13.92 10.20
C PRO A 136 -14.27 13.35 9.03
N ILE A 137 -12.94 13.49 9.08
CA ILE A 137 -12.05 12.65 8.26
C ILE A 137 -11.63 11.42 9.06
N PHE A 138 -11.14 10.43 8.33
CA PHE A 138 -10.65 9.18 8.89
C PHE A 138 -9.39 9.34 9.80
N PHE A 139 -8.88 10.55 10.00
CA PHE A 139 -7.72 10.82 10.85
C PHE A 139 -8.05 11.67 12.08
N SER A 140 -8.77 12.79 11.91
CA SER A 140 -9.24 13.65 13.01
C SER A 140 -10.07 12.88 14.04
N ASN A 141 -10.86 11.92 13.57
CA ASN A 141 -11.77 11.16 14.42
C ASN A 141 -11.12 9.97 15.13
N TRP A 142 -9.88 9.60 14.80
CA TRP A 142 -9.20 8.48 15.47
C TRP A 142 -9.15 8.67 17.00
N HIS A 143 -8.96 9.91 17.45
CA HIS A 143 -9.02 10.29 18.87
C HIS A 143 -10.41 10.70 19.36
N ALA A 144 -11.23 11.36 18.53
CA ALA A 144 -12.59 11.74 18.92
C ALA A 144 -13.46 10.49 19.22
N MET A 145 -13.23 9.39 18.48
CA MET A 145 -13.93 8.10 18.65
C MET A 145 -13.36 7.21 19.76
N THR A 146 -12.30 7.58 20.49
CA THR A 146 -11.72 6.71 21.53
C THR A 146 -12.70 6.38 22.67
N HIS A 147 -13.77 7.16 22.81
CA HIS A 147 -14.85 6.93 23.79
C HIS A 147 -16.06 6.16 23.24
N GLN A 148 -16.04 5.75 21.96
CA GLN A 148 -17.11 4.95 21.36
C GLN A 148 -16.82 3.44 21.41
N ASN A 149 -17.79 2.64 20.96
CA ASN A 149 -17.71 1.17 20.89
C ASN A 149 -16.40 0.71 20.22
N LYS A 150 -15.70 -0.24 20.86
CA LYS A 150 -14.45 -0.84 20.37
C LYS A 150 -14.56 -1.36 18.93
N PHE A 151 -15.74 -1.85 18.54
CA PHE A 151 -16.00 -2.33 17.18
C PHE A 151 -15.88 -1.20 16.13
N VAL A 152 -16.47 -0.03 16.40
CA VAL A 152 -16.43 1.12 15.48
C VAL A 152 -15.00 1.61 15.29
N HIS A 153 -14.24 1.70 16.38
CA HIS A 153 -12.82 2.04 16.32
C HIS A 153 -12.04 1.04 15.46
N TRP A 154 -12.26 -0.27 15.67
CA TRP A 154 -11.59 -1.32 14.91
C TRP A 154 -11.89 -1.26 13.41
N THR A 155 -13.16 -1.09 13.01
CA THR A 155 -13.54 -0.98 11.59
C THR A 155 -12.84 0.20 10.92
N PHE A 156 -12.75 1.32 11.63
CA PHE A 156 -12.09 2.52 11.14
C PHE A 156 -10.57 2.32 11.01
N VAL A 157 -9.94 1.63 11.97
CA VAL A 157 -8.53 1.22 11.85
C VAL A 157 -8.32 0.38 10.61
N MET A 158 -9.14 -0.64 10.41
CA MET A 158 -9.04 -1.52 9.25
C MET A 158 -9.22 -0.76 7.94
N PHE A 159 -10.16 0.18 7.89
CA PHE A 159 -10.37 1.04 6.72
C PHE A 159 -9.12 1.87 6.38
N VAL A 160 -8.52 2.55 7.36
CA VAL A 160 -7.30 3.34 7.14
C VAL A 160 -6.15 2.45 6.70
N TYR A 161 -5.96 1.29 7.33
CA TYR A 161 -4.91 0.34 6.95
C TYR A 161 -5.10 -0.21 5.53
N CYS A 162 -6.32 -0.59 5.18
CA CYS A 162 -6.66 -1.12 3.86
C CYS A 162 -6.40 -0.07 2.75
N THR A 163 -6.76 1.18 3.01
CA THR A 163 -6.67 2.26 2.01
C THR A 163 -5.30 2.93 1.94
N MET A 164 -4.63 3.15 3.07
CA MET A 164 -3.35 3.88 3.12
C MET A 164 -2.12 2.99 3.06
N VAL A 165 -2.21 1.71 3.45
CA VAL A 165 -1.06 0.80 3.47
C VAL A 165 -1.22 -0.29 2.42
N LEU A 166 -2.35 -1.00 2.45
CA LEU A 166 -2.55 -2.15 1.56
C LEU A 166 -2.76 -1.71 0.11
N THR A 167 -3.64 -0.73 -0.15
CA THR A 167 -3.97 -0.29 -1.51
C THR A 167 -2.73 0.19 -2.30
N PRO A 168 -1.88 1.11 -1.81
CA PRO A 168 -0.75 1.58 -2.59
C PRO A 168 0.22 0.45 -2.97
N LEU A 169 0.55 -0.40 -1.98
CA LEU A 169 1.43 -1.54 -2.20
C LEU A 169 0.81 -2.60 -3.12
N ALA A 170 -0.49 -2.86 -2.98
CA ALA A 170 -1.21 -3.82 -3.81
C ALA A 170 -1.30 -3.36 -5.27
N ILE A 171 -1.52 -2.07 -5.53
CA ILE A 171 -1.54 -1.52 -6.89
C ILE A 171 -0.16 -1.62 -7.54
N LEU A 172 0.91 -1.22 -6.85
CA LEU A 172 2.27 -1.34 -7.38
C LEU A 172 2.63 -2.81 -7.66
N LEU A 173 2.27 -3.71 -6.75
CA LEU A 173 2.47 -5.14 -6.96
C LEU A 173 1.65 -5.68 -8.14
N PHE A 174 0.40 -5.23 -8.30
CA PHE A 174 -0.46 -5.65 -9.39
C PHE A 174 0.09 -5.23 -10.75
N ILE A 175 0.64 -4.02 -10.86
CA ILE A 175 1.34 -3.55 -12.07
C ILE A 175 2.53 -4.47 -12.37
N GLN A 176 3.36 -4.75 -11.37
CA GLN A 176 4.53 -5.63 -11.53
C GLN A 176 4.14 -7.04 -12.00
N ILE A 177 3.15 -7.68 -11.37
CA ILE A 177 2.68 -9.02 -11.74
C ILE A 177 2.19 -9.04 -13.19
N ARG A 178 1.46 -8.01 -13.63
CA ARG A 178 0.97 -7.94 -15.00
C ARG A 178 2.06 -7.67 -16.02
N PHE A 179 3.15 -7.00 -15.64
CA PHE A 179 4.26 -6.69 -16.53
C PHE A 179 5.27 -7.84 -16.70
N LEU A 180 5.31 -8.81 -15.78
CA LEU A 180 6.21 -9.97 -15.83
C LEU A 180 6.36 -10.65 -17.21
N PRO A 181 5.29 -10.85 -18.01
CA PRO A 181 5.37 -11.50 -19.32
C PRO A 181 6.23 -10.75 -20.36
N TYR A 182 6.57 -9.47 -20.14
CA TYR A 182 7.40 -8.68 -21.05
C TYR A 182 8.90 -9.04 -20.97
N HIS A 183 9.34 -9.75 -19.91
CA HIS A 183 10.71 -10.28 -19.76
C HIS A 183 11.86 -9.24 -19.86
N SER A 184 11.61 -7.96 -19.57
CA SER A 184 12.66 -6.93 -19.54
C SER A 184 13.19 -6.70 -18.12
N GLU A 185 14.47 -7.03 -17.89
CA GLU A 185 15.15 -6.86 -16.60
C GLU A 185 15.25 -5.39 -16.21
N THR A 186 15.68 -4.52 -17.14
CA THR A 186 15.89 -3.09 -16.87
C THR A 186 14.60 -2.40 -16.43
N ILE A 187 13.49 -2.68 -17.11
CA ILE A 187 12.19 -2.05 -16.81
C ILE A 187 11.60 -2.63 -15.52
N THR A 188 11.75 -3.92 -15.26
CA THR A 188 11.26 -4.54 -14.02
C THR A 188 11.97 -3.94 -12.80
N TRP A 189 13.29 -3.76 -12.86
CA TRP A 189 14.04 -3.13 -11.78
C TRP A 189 13.70 -1.64 -11.64
N LEU A 190 13.90 -0.86 -12.70
CA LEU A 190 13.79 0.60 -12.62
C LEU A 190 12.35 1.08 -12.43
N ALA A 191 11.41 0.52 -13.18
CA ALA A 191 10.04 1.04 -13.21
C ALA A 191 9.09 0.36 -12.21
N HIS A 192 9.42 -0.82 -11.72
CA HIS A 192 8.50 -1.55 -10.82
C HIS A 192 9.08 -1.71 -9.42
N ARG A 193 10.30 -2.25 -9.29
CA ARG A 193 10.90 -2.51 -7.96
C ARG A 193 11.31 -1.25 -7.22
N ILE A 194 11.97 -0.31 -7.90
CA ILE A 194 12.36 0.94 -7.23
C ILE A 194 11.14 1.69 -6.69
N PRO A 195 10.03 1.85 -7.45
CA PRO A 195 8.80 2.42 -6.91
C PRO A 195 8.23 1.69 -5.69
N VAL A 196 8.20 0.35 -5.69
CA VAL A 196 7.73 -0.43 -4.52
C VAL A 196 8.62 -0.19 -3.29
N ILE A 197 9.95 -0.18 -3.47
CA ILE A 197 10.91 0.12 -2.39
C ILE A 197 10.72 1.56 -1.90
N PHE A 198 10.61 2.51 -2.83
CA PHE A 198 10.43 3.91 -2.52
C PHE A 198 9.14 4.13 -1.72
N ASP A 199 8.01 3.60 -2.16
CA ASP A 199 6.73 3.72 -1.48
C ASP A 199 6.74 3.07 -0.08
N SER A 200 7.45 1.94 0.07
CA SER A 200 7.65 1.28 1.37
C SER A 200 8.46 2.15 2.33
N ILE A 201 9.52 2.81 1.85
CA ILE A 201 10.32 3.77 2.63
C ILE A 201 9.47 4.99 3.01
N LEU A 202 8.63 5.49 2.09
CA LEU A 202 7.70 6.57 2.39
C LEU A 202 6.74 6.17 3.51
N LEU A 203 6.13 4.99 3.42
CA LEU A 203 5.28 4.48 4.49
C LEU A 203 6.03 4.40 5.81
N TRP A 204 7.23 3.83 5.86
CA TRP A 204 7.98 3.71 7.12
C TRP A 204 8.33 5.07 7.73
N THR A 205 8.74 6.03 6.91
CA THR A 205 9.17 7.36 7.38
C THR A 205 7.99 8.24 7.80
N PHE A 206 6.95 8.33 6.97
CA PHE A 206 5.78 9.17 7.22
C PHE A 206 4.87 8.58 8.29
N TRP A 207 4.59 7.28 8.24
CA TRP A 207 3.74 6.62 9.24
C TRP A 207 4.31 6.74 10.65
N HIS A 208 5.64 6.68 10.78
CA HIS A 208 6.31 6.92 12.06
C HIS A 208 6.11 8.36 12.57
N LYS A 209 6.24 9.36 11.69
CA LYS A 209 6.11 10.79 12.04
C LYS A 209 4.67 11.18 12.36
N ILE A 210 3.71 10.73 11.56
CA ILE A 210 2.28 11.02 11.73
C ILE A 210 1.82 10.51 13.11
N ARG A 211 2.17 9.26 13.47
CA ARG A 211 1.69 8.67 14.73
C ARG A 211 2.38 9.18 15.99
N ARG A 212 3.69 9.51 15.94
CA ARG A 212 4.39 10.09 17.10
C ARG A 212 3.76 11.40 17.60
N ARG A 213 3.04 12.10 16.73
CA ARG A 213 2.47 13.42 17.02
C ARG A 213 1.04 13.37 17.52
N GLU A 214 0.33 12.28 17.24
CA GLU A 214 -1.04 12.09 17.70
C GLU A 214 -1.11 11.32 19.03
N PHE A 215 -0.13 10.46 19.35
CA PHE A 215 -0.22 9.52 20.48
C PHE A 215 0.66 9.81 21.70
N PHE A 216 0.04 9.71 22.89
CA PHE A 216 0.67 9.62 24.22
C PHE A 216 0.27 8.33 24.96
N SER A 217 -0.33 7.34 24.29
CA SER A 217 -0.93 6.18 24.96
C SER A 217 -0.17 4.88 24.68
N SER A 218 0.36 4.28 25.76
CA SER A 218 1.19 3.07 25.85
C SER A 218 2.08 2.77 24.64
N ARG A 219 3.38 3.08 24.78
CA ARG A 219 4.49 2.77 23.87
C ARG A 219 4.40 1.39 23.18
N LEU A 220 3.86 0.38 23.85
CA LEU A 220 3.67 -0.97 23.33
C LEU A 220 2.64 -1.08 22.19
N ARG A 221 1.51 -0.37 22.28
CA ARG A 221 0.47 -0.40 21.23
C ARG A 221 0.97 0.27 19.96
N ASP A 222 1.67 1.38 20.09
CA ASP A 222 2.28 2.08 18.97
C ASP A 222 3.36 1.24 18.28
N MET A 223 4.13 0.47 19.06
CA MET A 223 5.12 -0.48 18.54
C MET A 223 4.47 -1.66 17.81
N MET A 224 3.41 -2.27 18.36
CA MET A 224 2.71 -3.38 17.67
C MET A 224 2.13 -2.93 16.34
N VAL A 225 1.48 -1.77 16.31
CA VAL A 225 0.81 -1.23 15.13
C VAL A 225 1.83 -0.67 14.14
N PHE A 226 3.06 -0.33 14.57
CA PHE A 226 4.21 -0.08 13.68
C PHE A 226 4.67 -1.37 13.03
N SER A 227 4.83 -2.41 13.85
CA SER A 227 5.31 -3.72 13.43
C SER A 227 4.37 -4.32 12.38
N THR A 228 3.05 -4.18 12.52
CA THR A 228 2.11 -4.70 11.50
C THR A 228 2.26 -4.02 10.14
N SER A 229 2.36 -2.68 10.08
CA SER A 229 2.61 -1.95 8.82
C SER A 229 3.94 -2.35 8.21
N PHE A 230 4.98 -2.45 9.05
CA PHE A 230 6.33 -2.85 8.63
C PHE A 230 6.33 -4.28 8.08
N LEU A 231 5.76 -5.24 8.79
CA LEU A 231 5.67 -6.64 8.39
C LEU A 231 4.82 -6.83 7.12
N LEU A 232 3.74 -6.07 6.94
CA LEU A 232 2.93 -6.14 5.72
C LEU A 232 3.74 -5.64 4.52
N SER A 233 4.38 -4.48 4.64
CA SER A 233 5.23 -3.94 3.57
C SER A 233 6.44 -4.82 3.28
N ILE A 234 7.07 -5.41 4.31
CA ILE A 234 8.21 -6.30 4.12
C ILE A 234 7.78 -7.60 3.44
N SER A 235 6.61 -8.14 3.78
CA SER A 235 6.05 -9.31 3.11
C SER A 235 5.80 -9.04 1.62
N ILE A 236 5.26 -7.85 1.30
CA ILE A 236 5.02 -7.45 -0.09
C ILE A 236 6.34 -7.22 -0.83
N LEU A 237 7.33 -6.59 -0.20
CA LEU A 237 8.67 -6.41 -0.76
C LEU A 237 9.37 -7.75 -1.03
N LEU A 238 9.32 -8.68 -0.07
CA LEU A 238 9.88 -10.01 -0.24
C LEU A 238 9.17 -10.75 -1.38
N PHE A 239 7.84 -10.67 -1.46
CA PHE A 239 7.09 -11.25 -2.56
C PHE A 239 7.49 -10.61 -3.92
N SER A 240 7.59 -9.29 -3.96
CA SER A 240 8.04 -8.54 -5.15
C SER A 240 9.46 -8.90 -5.59
N MET A 241 10.37 -9.17 -4.64
CA MET A 241 11.78 -9.46 -4.89
C MET A 241 12.08 -10.94 -5.17
N PHE A 242 11.30 -11.88 -4.62
CA PHE A 242 11.59 -13.32 -4.71
C PHE A 242 10.59 -14.14 -5.53
N PHE A 243 9.32 -13.72 -5.58
CA PHE A 243 8.27 -14.46 -6.29
C PHE A 243 7.91 -13.82 -7.63
N ALA A 244 7.97 -12.49 -7.73
CA ALA A 244 7.73 -11.73 -8.96
C ALA A 244 9.05 -11.43 -9.72
N THR A 245 9.87 -12.47 -9.93
CA THR A 245 11.18 -12.41 -10.58
C THR A 245 11.20 -13.18 -11.89
N ILE A 246 11.90 -12.62 -12.88
CA ILE A 246 12.20 -13.30 -14.15
C ILE A 246 13.38 -14.25 -13.90
N PRO A 247 13.33 -15.52 -14.35
CA PRO A 247 14.37 -16.53 -14.05
C PRO A 247 15.78 -16.21 -14.58
N ARG A 248 15.98 -15.11 -15.33
CA ARG A 248 17.26 -14.74 -15.96
C ARG A 248 18.01 -13.58 -15.30
N GLU A 249 17.51 -13.03 -14.20
CA GLU A 249 18.06 -11.82 -13.58
C GLU A 249 19.49 -11.97 -13.04
N SER A 250 20.29 -10.93 -13.22
CA SER A 250 21.68 -10.83 -12.76
C SER A 250 21.81 -10.95 -11.24
N PHE A 251 20.87 -10.38 -10.48
CA PHE A 251 20.82 -10.46 -9.01
C PHE A 251 20.63 -11.89 -8.49
N LEU A 252 19.71 -12.67 -9.09
CA LEU A 252 19.53 -14.08 -8.73
C LEU A 252 20.77 -14.90 -9.08
N ARG A 253 21.44 -14.59 -10.19
CA ARG A 253 22.72 -15.21 -10.56
C ARG A 253 23.84 -14.87 -9.59
N ALA A 254 23.94 -13.61 -9.14
CA ALA A 254 24.91 -13.19 -8.14
C ALA A 254 24.65 -13.86 -6.79
N MET A 255 23.40 -13.90 -6.34
CA MET A 255 23.03 -14.53 -5.08
C MET A 255 23.18 -16.06 -5.10
N CYS A 256 22.82 -16.74 -6.19
CA CYS A 256 23.10 -18.17 -6.37
C CYS A 256 24.60 -18.44 -6.52
N GLY A 257 25.37 -17.53 -7.13
CA GLY A 257 26.82 -17.60 -7.23
C GLY A 257 27.49 -17.50 -5.85
N GLU A 258 27.09 -16.52 -5.03
CA GLU A 258 27.56 -16.37 -3.65
C GLU A 258 27.10 -17.52 -2.75
N LEU A 259 25.86 -18.01 -2.90
CA LEU A 259 25.41 -19.21 -2.19
C LEU A 259 26.25 -20.43 -2.60
N SER A 260 26.56 -20.57 -3.89
CA SER A 260 27.40 -21.65 -4.42
C SER A 260 28.86 -21.56 -3.95
N GLU A 261 29.39 -20.36 -3.71
CA GLU A 261 30.72 -20.19 -3.11
C GLU A 261 30.71 -20.44 -1.59
N SER A 262 29.64 -20.05 -0.89
CA SER A 262 29.48 -20.30 0.54
C SER A 262 29.25 -21.79 0.86
N ILE A 263 28.63 -22.53 -0.06
CA ILE A 263 28.52 -23.99 -0.03
C ILE A 263 29.73 -24.53 -0.81
N ASN A 264 30.89 -24.52 -0.16
CA ASN A 264 32.11 -25.10 -0.71
C ASN A 264 31.92 -26.61 -0.91
N PHE A 265 31.42 -27.00 -2.08
CA PHE A 265 31.04 -28.36 -2.44
C PHE A 265 32.22 -29.35 -2.40
N ASN A 266 33.46 -28.86 -2.32
CA ASN A 266 34.66 -29.69 -2.31
C ASN A 266 34.92 -30.39 -0.96
N HIS A 267 34.27 -30.00 0.13
CA HIS A 267 34.48 -30.62 1.45
C HIS A 267 33.37 -31.59 1.89
N LEU A 268 32.34 -31.80 1.06
CA LEU A 268 31.19 -32.67 1.36
C LEU A 268 30.96 -33.80 0.33
N ILE A 269 31.92 -34.07 -0.55
CA ILE A 269 31.86 -35.24 -1.46
C ILE A 269 32.38 -36.46 -0.70
N ASP A 270 31.52 -36.97 0.19
CA ASP A 270 31.56 -38.38 0.58
C ASP A 270 30.44 -39.07 -0.24
N PRO A 271 30.79 -39.82 -1.31
CA PRO A 271 29.83 -40.30 -2.30
C PRO A 271 28.73 -41.22 -1.71
N ASP A 272 28.96 -41.78 -0.53
CA ASP A 272 28.00 -42.67 0.14
C ASP A 272 26.88 -41.93 0.90
N ARG A 273 27.05 -40.62 1.21
CA ARG A 273 26.01 -39.82 1.87
C ARG A 273 25.10 -39.05 0.91
N LEU A 274 25.47 -38.90 -0.36
CA LEU A 274 24.70 -38.16 -1.36
C LEU A 274 23.41 -38.87 -1.81
N HIS A 275 23.36 -40.21 -1.72
CA HIS A 275 22.18 -40.98 -2.10
C HIS A 275 20.99 -40.79 -1.15
N GLY A 276 21.23 -40.42 0.10
CA GLY A 276 20.17 -40.12 1.08
C GLY A 276 19.61 -38.70 0.96
N PHE A 277 20.47 -37.72 0.68
CA PHE A 277 20.10 -36.30 0.72
C PHE A 277 19.38 -35.82 -0.56
N CYS A 278 19.75 -36.35 -1.73
CA CYS A 278 19.08 -36.03 -3.00
C CYS A 278 17.62 -36.54 -3.07
N ASN A 279 17.28 -37.58 -2.31
CA ASN A 279 15.90 -38.09 -2.23
C ASN A 279 15.02 -37.28 -1.27
N THR A 280 15.60 -36.58 -0.30
CA THR A 280 14.84 -35.78 0.68
C THR A 280 14.59 -34.35 0.21
N LEU A 281 15.50 -33.74 -0.57
CA LEU A 281 15.37 -32.35 -1.02
C LEU A 281 14.78 -32.17 -2.43
N SER A 282 14.77 -33.20 -3.28
CA SER A 282 14.19 -33.08 -4.63
C SER A 282 12.71 -33.46 -4.76
N SER A 283 12.07 -34.05 -3.74
CA SER A 283 10.87 -34.85 -4.00
C SER A 283 9.51 -34.36 -3.48
N ASN A 284 9.34 -33.35 -2.60
CA ASN A 284 8.05 -33.29 -1.89
C ASN A 284 7.32 -31.97 -1.57
N MET A 285 7.60 -30.83 -2.20
CA MET A 285 6.61 -29.72 -2.07
C MET A 285 6.50 -28.78 -3.25
N TYR A 286 7.62 -28.44 -3.90
CA TYR A 286 7.59 -27.40 -4.93
C TYR A 286 7.08 -27.90 -6.29
N TYR A 287 7.54 -29.08 -6.76
CA TYR A 287 7.12 -29.64 -8.05
C TYR A 287 5.68 -30.18 -8.04
N LYS A 288 5.25 -30.88 -6.96
CA LYS A 288 3.86 -31.39 -6.85
C LYS A 288 2.81 -30.29 -6.74
N ALA A 289 3.15 -29.13 -6.17
CA ALA A 289 2.23 -27.99 -6.10
C ALA A 289 2.12 -27.27 -7.46
N LEU A 290 3.24 -27.16 -8.17
CA LEU A 290 3.28 -26.58 -9.52
C LEU A 290 2.55 -27.48 -10.54
N GLU A 291 2.75 -28.80 -10.46
CA GLU A 291 2.10 -29.79 -11.33
C GLU A 291 0.58 -29.83 -11.10
N ARG A 292 0.10 -29.75 -9.84
CA ARG A 292 -1.34 -29.67 -9.52
C ARG A 292 -2.00 -28.37 -9.98
N LEU A 293 -1.26 -27.25 -10.02
CA LEU A 293 -1.75 -25.97 -10.52
C LEU A 293 -1.77 -25.90 -12.05
N ILE A 294 -0.78 -26.51 -12.70
CA ILE A 294 -0.66 -26.60 -14.16
C ILE A 294 -1.69 -27.60 -14.71
N ASP A 295 -1.82 -28.80 -14.12
CA ASP A 295 -2.82 -29.79 -14.54
C ASP A 295 -4.26 -29.31 -14.28
N GLY A 296 -4.51 -28.64 -13.15
CA GLY A 296 -5.84 -28.12 -12.82
C GLY A 296 -6.33 -26.97 -13.70
N SER A 297 -5.41 -26.28 -14.39
CA SER A 297 -5.69 -25.15 -15.29
C SER A 297 -5.71 -25.59 -16.76
N LEU A 298 -4.80 -26.48 -17.18
CA LEU A 298 -4.78 -27.01 -18.54
C LEU A 298 -5.95 -27.97 -18.80
N HIS A 299 -6.33 -28.85 -17.86
CA HIS A 299 -7.45 -29.78 -18.11
C HIS A 299 -8.80 -29.08 -18.27
N ARG A 300 -9.00 -27.91 -17.63
CA ARG A 300 -10.26 -27.15 -17.72
C ARG A 300 -10.41 -26.38 -19.04
N ASN A 301 -9.32 -25.96 -19.67
CA ASN A 301 -9.37 -25.24 -20.95
C ASN A 301 -9.29 -26.18 -22.17
N LEU A 302 -8.66 -27.35 -22.04
CA LEU A 302 -8.65 -28.35 -23.12
C LEU A 302 -10.00 -29.06 -23.31
N HIS A 303 -10.81 -29.19 -22.25
CA HIS A 303 -12.14 -29.80 -22.37
C HIS A 303 -13.14 -28.94 -23.15
N ILE A 304 -13.02 -27.61 -23.09
CA ILE A 304 -13.91 -26.68 -23.81
C ILE A 304 -13.55 -26.62 -25.30
N THR A 305 -12.28 -26.85 -25.66
CA THR A 305 -11.82 -26.74 -27.05
C THR A 305 -12.16 -28.00 -27.86
N ASN A 306 -12.16 -29.18 -27.23
CA ASN A 306 -12.48 -30.44 -27.92
C ASN A 306 -13.98 -30.67 -28.12
N GLU A 307 -14.86 -30.11 -27.29
CA GLU A 307 -16.31 -30.21 -27.52
C GLU A 307 -16.79 -29.35 -28.72
N ILE A 308 -16.06 -28.27 -29.03
CA ILE A 308 -16.41 -27.37 -30.13
C ILE A 308 -15.90 -27.89 -31.48
N LEU A 309 -14.81 -28.70 -31.50
CA LEU A 309 -14.23 -29.24 -32.74
C LEU A 309 -14.87 -30.55 -33.24
N VAL A 310 -15.71 -31.21 -32.45
CA VAL A 310 -16.35 -32.51 -32.82
C VAL A 310 -17.75 -32.34 -33.44
N LYS A 311 -18.31 -31.12 -33.47
CA LYS A 311 -19.60 -30.82 -34.14
C LYS A 311 -19.41 -29.95 -35.38
N SER A 312 -18.73 -30.48 -36.39
CA SER A 312 -18.88 -30.01 -37.78
C SER A 312 -19.59 -31.10 -38.58
N PRO A 313 -20.76 -30.84 -39.21
CA PRO A 313 -21.44 -31.84 -40.03
C PRO A 313 -20.68 -32.04 -41.37
N PRO A 314 -20.82 -33.20 -42.01
CA PRO A 314 -20.00 -33.58 -43.15
C PRO A 314 -20.37 -32.80 -44.42
N SER A 315 -19.34 -32.55 -45.23
CA SER A 315 -19.47 -32.06 -46.59
C SER A 315 -19.94 -33.18 -47.51
N ASP A 316 -21.07 -32.98 -48.19
CA ASP A 316 -21.39 -33.72 -49.40
C ASP A 316 -21.11 -32.83 -50.63
N ARG A 317 -20.41 -33.43 -51.59
CA ARG A 317 -20.04 -32.86 -52.89
C ARG A 317 -21.15 -33.10 -53.93
N GLU A 318 -21.09 -32.24 -54.95
CA GLU A 318 -21.48 -32.47 -56.36
C GLU A 318 -22.97 -32.39 -56.75
N HIS A 319 -23.34 -31.31 -57.46
CA HIS A 319 -23.50 -31.32 -58.92
C HIS A 319 -23.60 -29.88 -59.52
N SER A 320 -22.90 -29.71 -60.65
CA SER A 320 -22.75 -28.56 -61.57
C SER A 320 -24.07 -28.12 -62.26
N PRO A 321 -24.12 -27.22 -63.29
CA PRO A 321 -23.10 -26.34 -63.89
C PRO A 321 -23.58 -24.89 -64.19
N PHE A 322 -22.64 -24.04 -64.67
CA PHE A 322 -22.78 -22.92 -65.64
C PHE A 322 -24.01 -21.99 -65.62
N VAL A 323 -23.78 -20.67 -65.65
CA VAL A 323 -24.16 -19.77 -66.77
C VAL A 323 -23.62 -18.34 -66.52
N HIS A 324 -22.97 -17.81 -67.56
CA HIS A 324 -22.54 -16.42 -67.75
C HIS A 324 -23.70 -15.42 -67.69
N GLY A 325 -23.41 -14.16 -67.33
CA GLY A 325 -24.13 -13.03 -67.95
C GLY A 325 -24.13 -11.73 -67.18
N HIS A 326 -23.31 -10.79 -67.69
CA HIS A 326 -23.40 -9.32 -67.62
C HIS A 326 -23.14 -8.57 -66.31
#